data_AF-A0A0W1B3K5-F1
#
_entry.id   AF-A0A0W1B3K5-F1
#
_cell.length_a   1.000
_cell.length_b   1.000
_cell.length_c   1.000
_cell.angle_alpha   90.00
_cell.angle_beta   90.00
_cell.angle_gamma   90.00
#
_symmetry.space_group_name_H-M   'P 1'
#
loop_
_entity.id
_entity.type
_entity.pdbx_description
1 polymer ?
#
loop_
_entity_poly.entity_id
_entity_poly.type
_entity_poly.pdbx_seq_one_letter_code
_entity_poly.pdbx_strand_id
1 'polypeptide(L)' 'MQIIQKLTVVSNPTRVFEVGTEIDSSEVIEIKQVGSEYEDHVHSEYVVLDEDGHMIASVENAPVIVDYKQIAEHDNEK' A
#
# COMPACT_ATOMS: atom_id res chain seq x y z
N MET A 1 14.15 4.63 4.77
CA MET A 1 12.84 4.61 4.06
C MET A 1 11.83 3.65 4.72
N GLN A 2 10.52 3.97 4.76
CA GLN A 2 9.44 3.06 5.20
C GLN A 2 8.64 2.55 3.98
N ILE A 3 8.41 1.23 3.90
CA ILE A 3 7.67 0.59 2.80
C ILE A 3 6.48 -0.17 3.38
N ILE A 4 5.30 -0.01 2.75
CA ILE A 4 4.11 -0.81 3.08
C ILE A 4 4.34 -2.24 2.59
N GLN A 5 4.26 -3.22 3.48
CA GLN A 5 4.37 -4.64 3.14
C GLN A 5 2.99 -5.29 2.97
N LYS A 6 2.02 -4.83 3.76
CA LYS A 6 0.68 -5.41 3.80
C LYS A 6 -0.37 -4.33 4.07
N LEU A 7 -1.47 -4.42 3.34
CA LEU A 7 -2.66 -3.59 3.50
C LEU A 7 -3.86 -4.51 3.74
N THR A 8 -4.43 -4.43 4.94
CA THR A 8 -5.67 -5.15 5.28
C THR A 8 -6.83 -4.17 5.25
N VAL A 9 -7.76 -4.36 4.32
CA VAL A 9 -9.01 -3.59 4.24
C VAL A 9 -10.02 -4.23 5.16
N VAL A 10 -10.48 -3.47 6.16
CA VAL A 10 -11.43 -3.94 7.17
C VAL A 10 -12.84 -3.95 6.57
N SER A 11 -13.14 -5.02 5.83
CA SER A 11 -14.40 -5.27 5.13
C SER A 11 -14.96 -6.67 5.44
N ASN A 12 -16.16 -6.97 4.93
CA ASN A 12 -16.76 -8.31 4.98
C ASN A 12 -17.11 -8.80 3.56
N PRO A 13 -16.36 -9.77 2.98
CA PRO A 13 -15.16 -10.39 3.55
C PRO A 13 -13.98 -9.40 3.60
N THR A 14 -13.03 -9.64 4.50
CA THR A 14 -11.80 -8.85 4.60
C THR A 14 -10.95 -9.05 3.34
N ARG A 15 -10.37 -7.97 2.83
CA ARG A 15 -9.41 -8.04 1.72
C ARG A 15 -8.01 -7.74 2.24
N VAL A 16 -7.04 -8.52 1.77
CA VAL A 16 -5.63 -8.38 2.15
C VAL A 16 -4.81 -8.26 0.87
N PHE A 17 -3.94 -7.26 0.82
CA PHE A 17 -2.95 -7.07 -0.23
C PHE A 17 -1.57 -7.15 0.42
N GLU A 18 -0.69 -8.00 -0.09
CA GLU A 18 0.65 -8.23 0.47
C GLU A 18 1.67 -8.27 -0.66
N VAL A 19 2.77 -7.52 -0.51
CA VAL A 19 3.83 -7.45 -1.52
C VAL A 19 4.44 -8.83 -1.75
N GLY A 20 4.59 -9.23 -3.00
CA GLY A 20 5.07 -10.56 -3.42
C GLY A 20 3.98 -11.64 -3.47
N THR A 21 2.71 -11.27 -3.33
CA THR A 21 1.57 -12.18 -3.54
C THR A 21 0.91 -11.94 -4.89
N GLU A 22 0.28 -12.98 -5.44
CA GLU A 22 -0.44 -12.91 -6.72
C GLU A 22 -1.95 -12.75 -6.49
N ILE A 23 -2.56 -11.80 -7.20
CA ILE A 23 -4.00 -11.54 -7.20
C ILE A 23 -4.45 -11.44 -8.65
N ASP A 24 -5.43 -12.27 -9.04
CA ASP A 24 -6.01 -12.27 -10.39
C ASP A 24 -4.97 -12.38 -11.54
N SER A 25 -3.90 -13.15 -11.32
CA SER A 25 -2.74 -13.31 -12.23
C SER A 25 -1.79 -12.11 -12.32
N SER A 26 -1.93 -11.13 -11.42
CA SER A 26 -1.02 -9.99 -11.27
C SER A 26 -0.28 -10.09 -9.93
N GLU A 27 1.05 -10.01 -9.96
CA GLU A 27 1.86 -9.95 -8.76
C GLU A 27 1.79 -8.55 -8.14
N VAL A 28 1.54 -8.48 -6.83
CA VAL A 28 1.57 -7.24 -6.07
C VAL A 28 3.02 -6.85 -5.81
N ILE A 29 3.50 -5.82 -6.49
CA ILE A 29 4.88 -5.35 -6.37
C ILE A 29 4.99 -4.18 -5.41
N GLU A 30 3.97 -3.32 -5.38
CA GLU A 30 4.03 -2.10 -4.60
C GLU A 30 2.66 -1.71 -4.02
N ILE A 31 2.67 -1.19 -2.80
CA ILE A 31 1.51 -0.54 -2.18
C ILE A 31 1.93 0.88 -1.79
N LYS A 32 1.24 1.89 -2.32
CA LYS A 32 1.50 3.31 -2.05
C LYS A 32 0.31 3.96 -1.35
N GLN A 33 0.57 4.83 -0.38
CA GLN A 33 -0.42 5.79 0.11
C GLN A 33 -0.36 7.04 -0.78
N VAL A 34 -1.45 7.36 -1.45
CA VAL A 34 -1.57 8.50 -2.39
C VAL A 34 -2.66 9.49 -1.98
N GLY A 35 -3.27 9.28 -0.81
CA GLY A 35 -4.22 10.19 -0.21
C GLY A 35 -3.66 11.60 0.03
N SER A 36 -4.56 12.57 0.19
CA SER A 36 -4.25 13.98 0.38
C SER A 36 -5.12 14.61 1.45
N GLU A 37 -4.55 15.55 2.20
CA GLU A 37 -5.30 16.39 3.14
C GLU A 37 -5.69 17.70 2.46
N TYR A 38 -6.96 18.07 2.59
CA TYR A 38 -7.53 19.33 2.10
C TYR A 38 -8.00 20.17 3.30
N GLU A 39 -8.34 21.44 3.06
CA GLU A 39 -8.73 22.36 4.14
C GLU A 39 -9.96 21.89 4.93
N ASP A 40 -10.89 21.18 4.27
CA ASP A 40 -12.19 20.78 4.80
C ASP A 40 -12.35 19.27 4.99
N HIS A 41 -11.47 18.44 4.42
CA HIS A 41 -11.54 16.99 4.51
C HIS A 41 -10.19 16.30 4.27
N VAL A 42 -10.14 15.00 4.56
CA VAL A 42 -9.01 14.13 4.21
C VAL A 42 -9.51 13.10 3.21
N HIS A 43 -8.82 12.99 2.07
CA HIS A 43 -9.01 11.89 1.13
C HIS A 43 -7.96 10.82 1.41
N SER A 44 -8.39 9.67 1.92
CA SER A 44 -7.49 8.53 2.16
C SER A 44 -7.53 7.60 0.96
N GLU A 45 -6.37 7.31 0.37
CA GLU A 45 -6.26 6.40 -0.76
C GLU A 45 -4.96 5.59 -0.73
N TYR A 46 -5.10 4.29 -1.04
CA TYR A 46 -3.99 3.38 -1.26
C TYR A 46 -4.11 2.70 -2.62
N VAL A 47 -3.03 2.71 -3.39
CA VAL A 47 -2.96 2.02 -4.69
C VAL A 47 -2.05 0.80 -4.58
N VAL A 48 -2.52 -0.32 -5.14
CA VAL A 48 -1.82 -1.59 -5.24
C VAL A 48 -1.41 -1.78 -6.69
N LEU A 49 -0.11 -1.95 -6.94
CA LEU A 49 0.48 -1.90 -8.28
C LEU A 49 1.21 -3.21 -8.61
N ASP A 50 1.24 -3.54 -9.90
CA ASP A 50 2.04 -4.63 -10.47
C ASP A 50 3.47 -4.17 -10.87
N GLU A 51 4.21 -5.08 -11.53
CA GLU A 51 5.60 -4.84 -11.98
C GLU A 51 5.74 -3.76 -13.04
N ASP A 52 4.72 -3.56 -13.87
CA ASP A 52 4.67 -2.55 -14.91
C ASP A 52 4.10 -1.21 -14.40
N GLY A 53 3.70 -1.16 -13.13
CA GLY A 53 3.06 0.00 -12.51
C GLY A 53 1.58 0.14 -12.84
N HIS A 54 0.94 -0.89 -13.38
CA HIS A 54 -0.51 -0.92 -13.54
C HIS A 54 -1.19 -1.13 -12.20
N MET A 55 -2.37 -0.53 -12.06
CA MET A 55 -3.16 -0.61 -10.84
C MET A 55 -3.94 -1.93 -10.80
N ILE A 56 -3.66 -2.74 -9.79
CA ILE A 56 -4.42 -3.96 -9.45
C ILE A 56 -5.70 -3.55 -8.68
N ALA A 57 -5.55 -2.65 -7.71
CA ALA A 57 -6.66 -2.14 -6.92
C ALA A 57 -6.38 -0.73 -6.37
N SER A 58 -7.44 0.04 -6.15
CA SER A 58 -7.43 1.24 -5.30
C SER A 58 -8.37 1.04 -4.11
N VAL A 59 -7.94 1.48 -2.93
CA VAL A 59 -8.70 1.46 -1.68
C VAL A 59 -8.88 2.90 -1.21
N GLU A 60 -10.07 3.44 -1.45
CA GLU A 60 -10.42 4.81 -1.14
C GLU A 60 -11.35 4.89 0.07
N ASN A 61 -11.02 5.79 1.01
CA ASN A 61 -11.85 6.18 2.15
C ASN A 61 -12.39 4.98 2.96
N ALA A 62 -11.57 3.93 3.10
CA ALA A 62 -11.89 2.71 3.81
C ALA A 62 -11.02 2.53 5.06
N PRO A 63 -11.55 1.88 6.13
CA PRO A 63 -10.74 1.51 7.29
C PRO A 63 -9.71 0.44 6.88
N VAL A 64 -8.44 0.72 7.17
CA VAL A 64 -7.33 -0.17 6.83
C VAL A 64 -6.38 -0.37 8.02
N ILE A 65 -5.72 -1.53 8.04
CA ILE A 65 -4.53 -1.79 8.87
C ILE A 65 -3.34 -1.88 7.90
N VAL A 66 -2.29 -1.10 8.17
CA VAL A 66 -1.10 -1.01 7.31
C VAL A 66 0.12 -1.51 8.08
N ASP A 67 0.79 -2.54 7.55
CA ASP A 67 2.05 -3.04 8.10
C ASP A 67 3.22 -2.47 7.29
N TYR A 68 4.13 -1.78 7.99
CA TYR A 68 5.32 -1.17 7.38
C TYR A 68 6.58 -1.93 7.76
N LYS A 69 7.55 -1.92 6.85
CA LYS A 69 8.95 -2.29 7.15
C LYS A 69 9.83 -1.06 6.98
N GLN A 70 10.63 -0.79 8.00
CA GLN A 70 11.66 0.24 7.92
C GLN A 70 12.91 -0.38 7.31
N ILE A 71 13.38 0.18 6.19
CA ILE A 71 14.71 -0.09 5.66
C ILE A 71 15.65 0.90 6.34
N ALA A 72 16.56 0.35 7.16
CA ALA A 72 17.67 1.10 7.72
C ALA A 72 18.67 1.42 6.61
N GLU A 73 18.89 2.71 6.36
CA GLU A 73 20.01 3.15 5.54
C GLU A 73 21.25 3.10 6.44
N HIS A 74 22.16 2.17 6.14
CA HIS A 74 23.46 2.18 6.79
C HIS A 74 24.29 3.26 6.11
N ASP A 75 24.43 4.41 6.77
CA ASP A 75 25.43 5.40 6.40
C ASP A 75 26.80 4.73 6.49
N ASN A 76 27.34 4.37 5.33
CA ASN A 76 28.72 3.94 5.20
C ASN A 76 29.60 5.20 5.19
N GLU A 77 29.56 5.95 6.30
CA GLU A 77 30.49 7.06 6.55
C GLU A 77 31.89 6.44 6.74
N LYS A 78 32.78 6.75 5.79
CA LYS A 78 34.22 6.52 5.89
C LYS A 78 34.93 7.79 6.33
#